data_AF-A0A2Z3R618-F1
#
_entry.id   AF-A0A2Z3R618-F1
#
_cell.length_a   1.000
_cell.length_b   1.000
_cell.length_c   1.000
_cell.angle_alpha   90.00
_cell.angle_beta   90.00
_cell.angle_gamma   90.00
#
_symmetry.space_group_name_H-M   'P 1'
#
loop_
_entity.id
_entity.type
_entity.pdbx_description
1 polymer ?
#
loop_
_entity_poly.entity_id
_entity_poly.type
_entity_poly.pdbx_seq_one_letter_code
_entity_poly.pdbx_strand_id
1 'polypeptide(L)'
;MATRCIGRFLILPWVQVPHLASHVLSRMTRALPQAWQEAYGHPVYWAETFVDTTRYRGTCYRAANWQVLGQTQGRGKDDQTHQANRSVKDVLGLPLTRDYRARLLGVA
;
A
#
# COMPACT_ATOMS: atom_id res chain seq x y z
N MET A 1 -3.71 3.53 -13.75
CA MET A 1 -2.46 3.90 -13.04
C MET A 1 -2.47 3.30 -11.63
N ALA A 2 -1.37 2.66 -11.23
CA ALA A 2 -1.14 2.14 -9.88
C ALA A 2 -0.14 3.05 -9.17
N THR A 3 -0.43 3.42 -7.92
CA THR A 3 0.41 4.36 -7.18
C THR A 3 0.76 3.79 -5.81
N ARG A 4 2.01 4.01 -5.39
CA ARG A 4 2.44 3.78 -4.00
C ARG A 4 1.91 4.91 -3.11
N CYS A 5 0.87 4.64 -2.33
CA CYS A 5 0.12 5.71 -1.67
C CYS A 5 0.42 5.89 -0.17
N ILE A 6 1.07 4.92 0.50
CA ILE A 6 1.25 4.97 1.96
C ILE A 6 2.70 4.66 2.33
N GLY A 7 3.48 5.72 2.57
CA GLY A 7 4.89 5.63 2.96
C GLY A 7 5.19 5.97 4.42
N ARG A 8 4.25 6.57 5.16
CA ARG A 8 4.48 7.15 6.50
C ARG A 8 3.24 7.05 7.40
N PHE A 9 2.68 5.85 7.54
CA PHE A 9 1.58 5.61 8.49
C PHE A 9 2.16 5.34 9.88
N LEU A 10 1.88 6.24 10.83
CA LEU A 10 2.41 6.17 12.20
C LEU A 10 1.28 6.41 13.19
N ILE A 11 1.15 5.51 14.17
CA ILE A 11 0.35 5.73 15.37
C ILE A 11 1.33 5.78 16.54
N LEU A 12 1.23 6.84 17.33
CA LEU A 12 2.13 7.07 18.45
C LEU A 12 1.83 6.07 19.57
N PRO A 13 2.85 5.58 20.31
CA PRO A 13 2.70 4.45 21.23
C PRO A 13 1.75 4.72 22.40
N TRP A 14 1.50 5.98 22.74
CA TRP A 14 0.54 6.39 23.77
C TRP A 14 -0.92 6.38 23.31
N VAL A 15 -1.18 6.24 22.01
CA VAL A 15 -2.54 6.14 21.46
C VAL A 15 -2.94 4.66 21.42
N GLN A 16 -3.70 4.23 22.41
CA GLN A 16 -4.20 2.85 22.52
C GLN A 16 -5.70 2.79 22.27
N VAL A 17 -6.08 2.78 21.00
CA VAL A 17 -7.47 2.62 20.57
C VAL A 17 -7.59 1.36 19.72
N PRO A 18 -8.43 0.38 20.12
CA PRO A 18 -8.65 -0.83 19.34
C PRO A 18 -9.09 -0.51 17.90
N HIS A 19 -8.52 -1.22 16.92
CA HIS A 19 -8.86 -1.13 15.49
C HIS A 19 -8.68 0.27 14.84
N LEU A 20 -8.10 1.24 15.55
CA LEU A 20 -7.86 2.59 15.02
C LEU A 20 -7.03 2.56 13.74
N ALA A 21 -5.99 1.73 13.73
CA ALA A 21 -5.09 1.61 12.60
C ALA A 21 -5.82 1.22 11.30
N SER A 22 -6.58 0.14 11.34
CA SER A 22 -7.38 -0.31 10.19
C SER A 22 -8.48 0.69 9.84
N HIS A 23 -9.10 1.33 10.82
CA HIS A 23 -10.16 2.31 10.58
C HIS A 23 -9.66 3.55 9.83
N VAL A 24 -8.57 4.17 10.33
CA VAL A 24 -7.95 5.33 9.68
C VAL A 24 -7.45 4.95 8.29
N LEU A 25 -6.78 3.80 8.19
CA LEU A 25 -6.26 3.30 6.92
C LEU A 25 -7.38 3.13 5.87
N SER A 26 -8.49 2.48 6.24
CA SER A 26 -9.64 2.29 5.34
C SER A 26 -10.29 3.61 4.92
N ARG A 27 -10.36 4.61 5.81
CA ARG A 27 -10.87 5.95 5.45
C ARG A 27 -9.95 6.66 4.47
N MET A 28 -8.64 6.66 4.75
CA MET A 28 -7.65 7.29 3.87
C MET A 28 -7.67 6.66 2.47
N THR A 29 -7.71 5.34 2.37
CA THR A 29 -7.73 4.64 1.08
C THR A 29 -9.03 4.88 0.29
N ARG A 30 -10.15 5.17 0.97
CA ARG A 30 -11.41 5.52 0.29
C ARG A 30 -11.40 6.93 -0.30
N ALA A 31 -10.76 7.88 0.38
CA ALA A 31 -10.63 9.26 -0.10
C ALA A 31 -9.55 9.41 -1.18
N LEU A 32 -8.59 8.48 -1.21
CA LEU A 32 -7.42 8.52 -2.07
C LEU A 32 -7.73 8.72 -3.58
N PRO A 33 -8.69 8.00 -4.22
CA PRO A 33 -8.97 8.19 -5.65
C PRO A 33 -9.39 9.63 -5.98
N GLN A 34 -10.27 10.20 -5.16
CA GLN A 34 -10.77 11.56 -5.35
C GLN A 34 -9.66 12.58 -5.12
N ALA A 35 -8.96 12.48 -3.98
CA ALA A 35 -7.86 13.39 -3.66
C ALA A 35 -6.74 13.35 -4.72
N TRP A 36 -6.46 12.17 -5.29
CA TRP A 36 -5.49 12.02 -6.36
C TRP A 36 -5.95 12.68 -7.66
N GLN A 37 -7.22 12.50 -8.04
CA GLN A 37 -7.83 13.16 -9.20
C GLN A 37 -7.79 14.68 -9.07
N GLU A 38 -8.10 15.21 -7.89
CA GLU A 38 -8.08 16.65 -7.61
C GLU A 38 -6.66 17.23 -7.71
N ALA A 39 -5.67 16.52 -7.19
CA ALA A 39 -4.28 16.99 -7.17
C ALA A 39 -3.55 16.84 -8.52
N TYR A 40 -3.82 15.75 -9.26
CA TYR A 40 -3.02 15.36 -10.43
C TYR A 40 -3.83 15.26 -11.74
N GLY A 41 -5.15 15.50 -11.71
CA GLY A 41 -6.00 15.54 -12.90
C GLY A 41 -6.33 14.19 -13.53
N HIS A 42 -5.95 13.08 -12.90
CA HIS A 42 -6.26 11.73 -13.39
C HIS A 42 -6.61 10.76 -12.25
N PRO A 43 -7.36 9.69 -12.52
CA PRO A 43 -7.79 8.77 -11.48
C PRO A 43 -6.70 7.75 -11.12
N VAL A 44 -6.77 7.23 -9.90
CA VAL A 44 -5.98 6.09 -9.43
C VAL A 44 -6.92 4.94 -9.06
N TYR A 45 -6.58 3.73 -9.51
CA TYR A 45 -7.45 2.55 -9.38
C TYR A 45 -6.88 1.49 -8.44
N TRP A 46 -5.61 1.62 -8.08
CA TRP A 46 -4.87 0.66 -7.30
C TRP A 46 -3.87 1.36 -6.38
N ALA A 47 -3.87 0.95 -5.11
CA ALA A 47 -2.89 1.39 -4.13
C ALA A 47 -1.97 0.23 -3.76
N GLU A 48 -0.68 0.51 -3.67
CA GLU A 48 0.32 -0.45 -3.18
C GLU A 48 1.13 0.11 -1.99
N THR A 49 1.60 -0.80 -1.14
CA THR A 49 2.48 -0.48 0.01
C THR A 49 3.43 -1.64 0.32
N PHE A 50 4.42 -1.36 1.17
CA PHE A 50 5.46 -2.31 1.56
C PHE A 50 5.53 -2.40 3.08
N VAL A 51 5.46 -3.62 3.61
CA VAL A 51 5.60 -3.87 5.04
C VAL A 51 6.83 -4.73 5.28
N ASP A 52 7.71 -4.25 6.15
CA ASP A 52 8.85 -5.03 6.62
C ASP A 52 8.37 -6.04 7.66
N THR A 53 8.29 -7.32 7.25
CA THR A 53 7.78 -8.42 8.09
C THR A 53 8.69 -8.75 9.26
N THR A 54 9.96 -8.34 9.22
CA THR A 54 10.90 -8.51 10.33
C THR A 54 10.55 -7.61 11.52
N ARG A 55 9.85 -6.49 11.26
CA ARG A 55 9.49 -5.50 12.28
C ARG A 55 8.00 -5.49 12.58
N TYR A 56 7.16 -5.70 11.56
CA TYR A 56 5.72 -5.55 11.67
C TYR A 56 4.98 -6.67 10.93
N ARG A 57 3.97 -7.26 11.57
CA ARG A 57 3.16 -8.34 10.97
C ARG A 57 2.16 -7.85 9.92
N GLY A 58 2.01 -6.54 9.73
CA GLY A 58 1.07 -5.95 8.77
C GLY A 58 -0.41 -6.16 9.11
N THR A 59 -0.75 -6.47 10.37
CA THR A 59 -2.11 -6.85 10.79
C THR A 59 -3.16 -5.79 10.45
N CYS A 60 -2.84 -4.51 10.61
CA CYS A 60 -3.77 -3.42 10.28
C CYS A 60 -4.08 -3.33 8.77
N TYR A 61 -3.11 -3.64 7.92
CA TYR A 61 -3.31 -3.68 6.46
C TYR A 61 -4.22 -4.84 6.07
N ARG A 62 -3.97 -6.05 6.63
CA ARG A 62 -4.83 -7.22 6.39
C ARG A 62 -6.26 -6.97 6.87
N ALA A 63 -6.43 -6.37 8.05
CA ALA A 63 -7.74 -5.98 8.58
C ALA A 63 -8.45 -4.90 7.74
N ALA A 64 -7.70 -4.10 7.00
CA ALA A 64 -8.23 -3.11 6.06
C ALA A 64 -8.43 -3.66 4.63
N ASN A 65 -8.47 -4.99 4.46
CA ASN A 65 -8.64 -5.70 3.18
C ASN A 65 -7.49 -5.56 2.17
N TRP A 66 -6.29 -5.24 2.62
CA TRP A 66 -5.11 -5.28 1.76
C TRP A 66 -4.69 -6.73 1.52
N GLN A 67 -4.36 -7.03 0.27
CA GLN A 67 -3.97 -8.36 -0.21
C GLN A 67 -2.45 -8.43 -0.34
N VAL A 68 -1.84 -9.53 0.11
CA VAL A 68 -0.42 -9.77 -0.12
C VAL A 68 -0.21 -10.20 -1.56
N LEU A 69 0.62 -9.46 -2.30
CA LEU A 69 0.92 -9.72 -3.70
C LEU A 69 2.21 -10.55 -3.88
N GLY A 70 3.07 -10.55 -2.87
CA GLY A 70 4.38 -11.19 -2.91
C GLY A 70 5.37 -10.47 -2.00
N GLN A 71 6.65 -10.75 -2.21
CA GLN A 71 7.74 -10.17 -1.41
C GLN A 71 8.76 -9.46 -2.31
N THR A 72 9.36 -8.39 -1.78
CA THR A 72 10.47 -7.72 -2.45
C THR A 72 11.71 -8.60 -2.40
N GLN A 73 12.59 -8.49 -3.39
CA GLN A 73 13.81 -9.30 -3.46
C GLN A 73 14.93 -8.80 -2.51
N GLY A 74 14.61 -7.91 -1.55
CA GLY A 74 15.61 -7.33 -0.63
C GLY A 74 16.67 -6.47 -1.33
N ARG A 75 16.40 -6.00 -2.54
CA ARG A 75 17.35 -5.20 -3.34
C ARG A 75 17.11 -3.70 -3.16
N GLY A 76 18.21 -2.94 -3.13
CA GLY A 76 18.16 -1.48 -3.18
C GLY A 76 17.74 -0.99 -4.57
N LYS A 77 17.32 0.28 -4.67
CA LYS A 77 17.02 0.90 -5.97
C LYS A 77 18.26 0.95 -6.88
N ASP A 78 19.44 1.14 -6.29
CA ASP A 78 20.73 1.23 -6.98
C ASP A 78 21.58 -0.03 -6.75
N ASP A 79 20.96 -1.22 -6.81
CA ASP A 79 21.68 -2.48 -6.66
C ASP A 79 22.51 -2.79 -7.91
N GLN A 80 23.83 -2.88 -7.73
CA GLN A 80 24.80 -3.27 -8.77
C GLN A 80 25.22 -4.74 -8.66
N THR A 81 24.82 -5.42 -7.59
CA THR A 81 25.37 -6.72 -7.17
C THR A 81 24.38 -7.86 -7.29
N HIS A 82 23.10 -7.57 -7.53
CA HIS A 82 21.98 -8.52 -7.56
C HIS A 82 21.77 -9.32 -6.26
N GLN A 83 22.53 -8.99 -5.21
CA GLN A 83 22.47 -9.64 -3.90
C GLN A 83 21.52 -8.87 -2.97
N ALA A 84 20.79 -9.62 -2.14
CA ALA A 84 19.90 -9.02 -1.16
C ALA A 84 20.71 -8.29 -0.08
N ASN A 85 20.62 -6.96 -0.05
CA ASN A 85 21.32 -6.09 0.91
C ASN A 85 20.34 -5.33 1.82
N ARG A 86 19.04 -5.61 1.72
CA ARG A 86 17.98 -4.97 2.51
C ARG A 86 16.96 -5.99 2.96
N SER A 87 16.19 -5.62 3.98
CA SER A 87 15.08 -6.44 4.46
C SER A 87 14.08 -6.71 3.34
N VAL A 88 13.70 -7.98 3.21
CA VAL A 88 12.60 -8.45 2.38
C VAL A 88 11.30 -7.90 2.96
N LYS A 89 10.48 -7.28 2.11
CA LYS A 89 9.21 -6.65 2.50
C LYS A 89 8.07 -7.36 1.81
N ASP A 90 6.97 -7.57 2.53
CA ASP A 90 5.71 -7.95 1.90
C ASP A 90 5.22 -6.76 1.06
N VAL A 91 4.87 -7.03 -0.19
CA VAL A 91 4.16 -6.11 -1.07
C VAL A 91 2.68 -6.35 -0.85
N LEU A 92 1.96 -5.31 -0.46
CA LEU A 92 0.51 -5.37 -0.32
C LEU A 92 -0.18 -4.44 -1.33
N GLY A 93 -1.30 -4.91 -1.85
CA GLY A 93 -2.14 -4.20 -2.80
C GLY A 93 -3.57 -4.04 -2.30
N LEU A 94 -4.18 -2.93 -2.67
CA LEU A 94 -5.59 -2.65 -2.43
C LEU A 94 -6.25 -2.14 -3.72
N PRO A 95 -7.24 -2.86 -4.28
CA PRO A 95 -8.06 -2.32 -5.35
C PRO A 95 -8.95 -1.20 -4.83
N LEU A 96 -8.90 -0.04 -5.48
CA LEU A 96 -9.70 1.14 -5.11
C LEU A 96 -11.04 1.18 -5.84
N THR A 97 -11.14 0.50 -6.97
CA THR A 97 -12.39 0.30 -7.72
C THR A 97 -12.61 -1.19 -8.01
N ARG A 98 -13.86 -1.60 -8.24
CA ARG A 98 -14.20 -3.01 -8.53
C ARG A 98 -13.64 -3.46 -9.89
N ASP A 99 -13.64 -2.57 -10.86
CA ASP A 99 -13.21 -2.76 -12.25
C ASP A 99 -11.73 -2.40 -12.48
N TYR A 100 -10.93 -2.29 -11.42
CA TYR A 100 -9.56 -1.80 -11.49
C TYR A 100 -8.70 -2.54 -12.52
N ARG A 101 -8.91 -3.85 -12.73
CA ARG A 101 -8.17 -4.65 -13.73
C ARG A 101 -8.41 -4.16 -15.16
N ALA A 102 -9.67 -3.97 -15.54
CA ALA A 102 -10.03 -3.47 -16.86
C ALA A 102 -9.44 -2.07 -17.09
N ARG A 103 -9.54 -1.20 -16.08
CA ARG A 103 -8.98 0.17 -16.15
C ARG A 103 -7.46 0.23 -16.18
N LEU A 104 -6.78 -0.72 -15.54
CA LEU A 104 -5.31 -0.82 -15.60
C LEU A 104 -4.83 -1.40 -16.93
N LEU A 105 -5.60 -2.31 -17.53
CA LEU A 105 -5.28 -2.92 -18.83
C LEU A 105 -5.73 -2.07 -20.02
N GLY A 106 -6.46 -0.96 -19.79
CA GLY A 106 -6.98 -0.10 -20.86
C GLY A 106 -8.13 -0.73 -21.65
N VAL A 107 -8.83 -1.69 -21.06
CA VAL A 107 -9.95 -2.43 -21.68
C VAL A 107 -11.30 -1.97 -21.10
N ALA A 108 -11.35 -0.74 -20.59
CA ALA A 108 -12.50 -0.14 -19.91
C ALA A 108 -13.00 1.09 -20.67
#